data_AF-A0A2R6IE94-F1
#
_entry.id   AF-A0A2R6IE94-F1
#
_cell.length_a   1.000
_cell.length_b   1.000
_cell.length_c   1.000
_cell.angle_alpha   90.00
_cell.angle_beta   90.00
_cell.angle_gamma   90.00
#
_symmetry.space_group_name_H-M   'P 1'
#
loop_
_entity.id
_entity.type
_entity.pdbx_description
1 polymer ?
#
loop_
_entity_poly.entity_id
_entity_poly.type
_entity_poly.pdbx_seq_one_letter_code
_entity_poly.pdbx_strand_id
1 'polypeptide(L)' 'MSRSDSRAALAAALGNHRRNLLALGAIGLAFLAAELVGGSPARYGAYLVAFAVWMAWFVLAAVDWIARADF' A
#
# COMPACT_ATOMS: atom_id res chain seq x y z
N MET A 1 10.34 -22.12 -4.02
CA MET A 1 10.42 -20.79 -3.39
C MET A 1 11.04 -20.96 -2.01
N SER A 2 12.29 -20.51 -1.83
CA SER A 2 13.02 -20.64 -0.58
C SER A 2 12.57 -19.57 0.42
N ARG A 3 12.67 -19.84 1.72
CA ARG A 3 12.37 -18.87 2.80
C ARG A 3 13.21 -17.58 2.69
N SER A 4 14.34 -17.63 1.97
CA SER A 4 15.19 -16.48 1.64
C SER A 4 14.52 -15.50 0.67
N ASP A 5 13.79 -16.01 -0.32
CA ASP A 5 13.28 -15.20 -1.44
C ASP A 5 12.10 -14.35 -0.99
N SER A 6 11.23 -14.91 -0.14
CA SER A 6 10.12 -14.18 0.49
C SER A 6 10.62 -13.07 1.42
N ARG A 7 11.75 -13.28 2.12
CA ARG A 7 12.36 -12.26 2.99
C ARG A 7 12.99 -11.13 2.17
N ALA A 8 13.66 -11.45 1.06
CA ALA A 8 14.22 -10.45 0.16
C ALA A 8 13.12 -9.62 -0.52
N ALA A 9 12.01 -10.24 -0.93
CA ALA A 9 10.86 -9.54 -1.47
C ALA A 9 10.20 -8.59 -0.45
N LEU A 10 10.04 -9.04 0.80
CA LEU A 10 9.56 -8.20 1.90
C LEU A 10 10.52 -7.04 2.17
N ALA A 11 11.83 -7.29 2.19
CA ALA A 11 12.85 -6.28 2.39
C ALA A 11 12.89 -5.26 1.25
N ALA A 12 12.73 -5.67 -0.01
CA ALA A 12 12.63 -4.77 -1.15
C ALA A 12 11.35 -3.91 -1.10
N ALA A 13 10.22 -4.52 -0.72
CA ALA A 13 8.95 -3.81 -0.55
C ALA A 13 9.01 -2.78 0.58
N LEU A 14 9.69 -3.10 1.70
CA LEU A 14 9.93 -2.17 2.81
C LEU A 14 11.04 -1.14 2.49
N GLY A 15 12.02 -1.53 1.67
CA GLY A 15 13.17 -0.73 1.26
C GLY A 15 12.81 0.41 0.31
N ASN A 16 11.68 0.31 -0.40
CA ASN A 16 11.14 1.41 -1.21
C ASN A 16 10.41 2.44 -0.32
N HIS A 17 11.16 2.99 0.64
CA HIS A 17 10.69 3.81 1.75
C HIS A 17 9.82 4.99 1.30
N ARG A 18 10.16 5.57 0.14
CA ARG A 18 9.43 6.70 -0.46
C ARG A 18 8.00 6.33 -0.87
N ARG A 19 7.79 5.13 -1.44
CA ARG A 19 6.44 4.63 -1.82
C ARG A 19 5.60 4.34 -0.58
N ASN A 20 6.22 3.78 0.46
CA ASN A 20 5.55 3.47 1.72
C ASN A 20 5.16 4.75 2.48
N LEU A 21 6.04 5.76 2.52
CA LEU A 21 5.74 7.06 3.13
C LEU A 21 4.63 7.81 2.39
N LEU A 22 4.64 7.79 1.06
CA LEU A 22 3.56 8.38 0.26
C LEU A 22 2.22 7.67 0.49
N ALA A 23 2.22 6.34 0.57
CA ALA A 23 1.02 5.56 0.87
C ALA A 23 0.47 5.89 2.27
N LEU A 24 1.33 5.90 3.29
CA LEU A 24 0.94 6.26 4.66
C LEU A 24 0.43 7.70 4.74
N GLY A 25 1.11 8.64 4.08
CA GLY A 25 0.70 10.04 4.01
C GLY A 25 -0.66 10.22 3.34
N ALA A 26 -0.91 9.52 2.23
CA ALA A 26 -2.19 9.57 1.52
C ALA A 26 -3.34 9.01 2.38
N ILE A 27 -3.12 7.89 3.07
CA ILE A 27 -4.11 7.31 3.99
C ILE A 27 -4.37 8.26 5.16
N GLY A 28 -3.31 8.76 5.79
CA GLY A 28 -3.42 9.70 6.92
C GLY A 28 -4.17 10.98 6.57
N LEU A 29 -3.87 11.58 5.41
CA LEU A 29 -4.56 12.77 4.90
C LEU A 29 -6.05 12.48 4.62
N ALA A 30 -6.37 11.32 4.04
CA ALA A 30 -7.76 10.96 3.75
C ALA A 30 -8.60 10.80 5.03
N PHE A 31 -8.04 10.16 6.06
CA PHE A 31 -8.72 10.04 7.36
C PHE A 31 -8.81 11.38 8.09
N LEU A 32 -7.75 12.19 8.07
CA LEU A 32 -7.78 13.53 8.65
C LEU A 32 -8.86 14.39 8.00
N ALA A 33 -8.95 14.38 6.67
CA ALA A 33 -10.00 15.08 5.94
C ALA A 33 -11.40 14.54 6.28
N ALA A 34 -11.55 13.22 6.43
CA ALA A 34 -12.84 12.62 6.78
C ALA A 34 -13.32 13.01 8.18
N GLU A 35 -12.42 13.05 9.17
CA GLU A 35 -12.73 13.50 10.53
C GLU A 35 -13.05 15.00 10.57
N LEU A 36 -12.38 15.83 9.76
CA LEU A 36 -12.67 17.28 9.65
C LEU A 36 -14.03 17.57 8.99
N VAL A 37 -14.42 16.80 7.98
CA VAL A 37 -15.69 16.98 7.27
C VAL A 37 -16.87 16.50 8.11
N GLY A 38 -16.69 15.42 8.87
CA GLY A 38 -17.74 14.84 9.72
C GLY A 38 -18.86 14.18 8.91
N GLY A 39 -18.96 12.86 8.96
CA GLY A 39 -20.10 12.14 8.37
C GLY A 39 -19.76 10.75 7.83
N SER A 40 -20.78 9.90 7.76
CA SER A 40 -20.66 8.52 7.27
C SER A 40 -20.07 8.43 5.84
N PRO A 41 -20.47 9.28 4.87
CA PRO A 41 -19.92 9.24 3.52
C PRO A 41 -18.43 9.61 3.47
N ALA A 42 -17.98 10.56 4.30
CA ALA A 42 -16.59 10.99 4.34
C ALA A 42 -15.68 9.86 4.84
N ARG A 43 -16.13 9.13 5.88
CA ARG A 43 -15.42 7.96 6.42
C ARG A 43 -15.36 6.82 5.42
N TYR A 44 -16.46 6.57 4.69
CA TYR A 44 -16.49 5.60 3.59
C TYR A 44 -15.50 5.97 2.48
N GLY A 45 -15.43 7.26 2.10
CA GLY A 45 -14.44 7.76 1.15
C GLY A 45 -13.00 7.52 1.62
N ALA A 46 -12.69 7.75 2.90
CA ALA A 46 -11.37 7.46 3.46
C ALA A 46 -11.02 5.96 3.40
N TYR A 47 -11.98 5.08 3.69
CA TYR A 47 -11.78 3.64 3.54
C TYR A 47 -11.54 3.23 2.07
N LEU A 48 -12.24 3.82 1.10
CA LEU A 48 -11.99 3.57 -0.31
C LEU A 48 -10.60 4.01 -0.74
N VAL A 49 -10.13 5.18 -0.27
CA VAL A 49 -8.76 5.64 -0.54
C VAL A 49 -7.75 4.67 0.05
N ALA A 50 -7.94 4.25 1.31
CA ALA A 50 -7.06 3.28 1.95
C ALA A 50 -7.02 1.95 1.20
N PHE A 51 -8.19 1.46 0.77
CA PHE A 51 -8.30 0.25 -0.03
C PHE A 51 -7.58 0.38 -1.38
N ALA A 52 -7.77 1.48 -2.10
CA ALA A 52 -7.11 1.72 -3.39
C ALA A 52 -5.58 1.81 -3.25
N VAL A 53 -5.09 2.50 -2.22
CA VAL A 53 -3.65 2.59 -1.92
C VAL A 53 -3.07 1.21 -1.58
N TRP A 54 -3.79 0.42 -0.77
CA TRP A 54 -3.38 -0.94 -0.44
C TRP A 54 -3.35 -1.84 -1.69
N MET A 55 -4.38 -1.78 -2.53
CA MET A 55 -4.46 -2.53 -3.79
C MET A 55 -3.30 -2.17 -4.73
N ALA A 56 -3.02 -0.88 -4.92
CA ALA A 56 -1.90 -0.43 -5.75
C ALA A 56 -0.57 -0.97 -5.23
N TRP A 57 -0.35 -0.92 -3.90
CA TRP A 57 0.86 -1.48 -3.30
C TRP A 57 0.96 -2.99 -3.50
N PHE A 58 -0.14 -3.72 -3.29
CA PHE A 58 -0.23 -5.17 -3.46
C PHE A 58 0.05 -5.59 -4.90
N VAL A 59 -0.58 -4.92 -5.88
CA VAL A 59 -0.36 -5.18 -7.31
C VAL A 59 1.10 -4.96 -7.68
N LEU A 60 1.71 -3.85 -7.27
CA LEU A 60 3.12 -3.61 -7.56
C LEU A 60 4.03 -4.67 -6.91
N ALA A 61 3.73 -5.10 -5.69
CA ALA A 61 4.49 -6.18 -5.05
C ALA A 61 4.34 -7.51 -5.81
N ALA A 62 3.14 -7.82 -6.31
CA ALA A 62 2.89 -9.01 -7.12
C ALA A 62 3.61 -8.93 -8.48
N VAL A 63 3.58 -7.77 -9.15
CA VAL A 63 4.32 -7.54 -10.41
C VAL A 63 5.82 -7.74 -10.20
N ASP A 64 6.39 -7.13 -9.15
CA ASP A 64 7.80 -7.31 -8.80
C ASP A 64 8.15 -8.77 -8.50
N TRP A 65 7.23 -9.53 -7.90
CA TRP A 65 7.41 -10.94 -7.61
C TRP A 65 7.39 -11.79 -8.89
N ILE A 66 6.40 -11.57 -9.76
CA ILE A 66 6.29 -12.28 -11.05
C ILE A 66 7.51 -11.96 -11.94
N ALA A 67 7.94 -10.70 -12.01
CA ALA A 67 9.08 -10.30 -12.83
C ALA A 67 10.43 -10.93 -12.38
N ARG A 68 10.51 -11.38 -11.12
CA ARG A 68 11.70 -12.07 -10.58
C ARG A 68 11.54 -13.59 -10.54
N ALA A 69 10.37 -14.10 -10.93
CA ALA A 69 10.16 -15.54 -11.04
C ALA A 69 10.67 -15.98 -12.42
N ASP A 70 11.77 -16.73 -12.43
CA ASP A 70 12.26 -17.40 -13.63
C ASP A 70 11.31 -18.59 -13.91
N PHE A 71 10.47 -18.46 -14.94
CA PHE A 71 9.62 -19.54 -15.47
C PHE A 71 10.23 -20.12 -16.74
#